data_AF-A0A328U6P8-F1
#
_entry.id   AF-A0A328U6P8-F1
#
_cell.length_a   1.000
_cell.length_b   1.000
_cell.length_c   1.000
_cell.angle_alpha   90.00
_cell.angle_beta   90.00
_cell.angle_gamma   90.00
#
_symmetry.space_group_name_H-M   'P 1'
#
loop_
_entity.id
_entity.type
_entity.pdbx_description
1 polymer ?
#
loop_
_entity_poly.entity_id
_entity_poly.type
_entity_poly.pdbx_seq_one_letter_code
_entity_poly.pdbx_strand_id
1 'polypeptide(L)' 'MAFLEKLRLMRSTLQQQLSQPEYETIKQVVSGELNAVDAFIQEFIHTFELHEAPDVQMDQTLERNEDEDSHA' A
#
# COMPACT_ATOMS: atom_id res chain seq x y z
N MET A 1 9.38 -2.19 0.11
CA MET A 1 8.46 -1.03 0.22
C MET A 1 9.09 0.34 -0.10
N ALA A 2 10.42 0.49 -0.18
CA ALA A 2 11.10 1.78 -0.39
C ALA A 2 10.63 2.63 -1.60
N PHE A 3 10.16 2.01 -2.68
CA PHE A 3 9.65 2.76 -3.84
C PHE A 3 8.30 3.45 -3.56
N LEU A 4 7.35 2.74 -2.94
CA LEU A 4 6.06 3.31 -2.57
C LEU A 4 6.22 4.42 -1.52
N GLU A 5 7.16 4.27 -0.60
CA GLU A 5 7.53 5.32 0.36
C GLU A 5 8.07 6.56 -0.36
N LYS A 6 8.93 6.40 -1.36
CA LYS A 6 9.41 7.52 -2.19
C LYS A 6 8.26 8.24 -2.90
N LEU A 7 7.30 7.52 -3.46
CA LEU A 7 6.13 8.12 -4.11
C LEU A 7 5.26 8.89 -3.11
N ARG A 8 5.03 8.34 -1.91
CA ARG A 8 4.29 9.01 -0.83
C ARG A 8 5.00 10.25 -0.33
N LEU A 9 6.33 10.23 -0.25
CA LEU A 9 7.13 11.41 0.09
C LEU A 9 6.95 12.50 -0.97
N MET A 10 7.07 12.15 -2.25
CA MET A 10 6.91 13.09 -3.36
C MET A 10 5.50 13.71 -3.37
N ARG A 11 4.47 12.89 -3.15
CA ARG A 11 3.09 13.33 -2.96
C ARG A 11 2.97 14.35 -1.83
N SER A 12 3.54 14.05 -0.65
CA SER A 12 3.52 14.95 0.51
C SER A 12 4.21 16.29 0.20
N THR A 13 5.32 16.27 -0.54
CA THR A 13 6.02 17.49 -0.95
C THR A 13 5.14 18.35 -1.86
N LEU A 14 4.50 17.76 -2.88
CA LEU A 14 3.60 18.48 -3.80
C LEU A 14 2.41 19.09 -3.06
N GLN A 15 1.83 18.35 -2.10
CA GLN A 15 0.76 18.87 -1.24
C GLN A 15 1.22 20.08 -0.40
N GLN A 16 2.42 20.03 0.16
CA GLN A 16 3.00 21.16 0.89
C GLN A 16 3.22 22.37 -0.03
N GLN A 17 3.68 22.18 -1.26
CA GLN A 17 3.86 23.25 -2.23
C GLN A 17 2.53 23.95 -2.56
N LEU A 18 1.43 23.20 -2.72
CA LEU A 18 0.11 23.77 -2.98
C LEU A 18 -0.42 24.67 -1.86
N SER A 19 0.11 24.53 -0.63
CA SER A 19 -0.26 25.36 0.51
C SER A 19 0.60 26.62 0.66
N GLN A 20 1.69 26.74 -0.10
CA GLN A 20 2.65 27.82 0.03
C GLN A 20 2.42 28.91 -1.03
N PRO A 21 2.40 30.20 -0.64
CA PRO A 21 2.07 31.31 -1.53
C PRO A 21 3.09 31.49 -2.68
N GLU A 22 4.33 31.07 -2.48
CA GLU A 22 5.39 31.12 -3.51
C GLU A 22 5.09 30.27 -4.74
N TYR A 23 4.18 29.29 -4.64
CA TYR A 23 3.78 28.43 -5.76
C TYR A 23 2.47 28.84 -6.43
N GLU A 24 1.84 29.95 -6.04
CA GLU A 24 0.51 30.32 -6.56
C GLU A 24 0.50 30.50 -8.09
N THR A 25 1.58 31.03 -8.66
CA THR A 25 1.73 31.22 -10.12
C THR A 25 1.83 29.90 -10.90
N ILE A 26 2.27 28.82 -10.25
CA ILE A 26 2.43 27.50 -10.86
C ILE A 26 1.48 26.44 -10.28
N LYS A 27 0.49 26.86 -9.49
CA LYS A 27 -0.40 25.97 -8.74
C LYS A 27 -1.12 24.94 -9.60
N GLN A 28 -1.49 25.31 -10.83
CA GLN A 28 -2.11 24.39 -11.79
C GLN A 28 -1.15 23.29 -12.24
N VAL A 29 0.12 23.62 -12.45
CA VAL A 29 1.16 22.65 -12.80
C VAL A 29 1.40 21.69 -11.64
N VAL A 30 1.60 22.22 -10.42
CA VAL A 30 1.81 21.41 -9.21
C VAL A 30 0.61 20.50 -8.92
N SER A 31 -0.62 20.98 -9.18
CA SER A 31 -1.83 20.16 -9.04
C SER A 31 -1.87 19.02 -10.06
N GLY A 32 -1.46 19.28 -11.31
CA GLY A 32 -1.33 18.25 -12.35
C GLY A 32 -0.29 17.19 -11.99
N GLU A 33 0.87 17.60 -11.47
CA GLU A 33 1.90 16.69 -10.99
C GLU A 33 1.43 15.84 -9.81
N LEU A 34 0.73 16.44 -8.84
CA LEU A 34 0.15 15.71 -7.71
C LEU A 34 -0.83 14.64 -8.19
N ASN A 35 -1.71 14.98 -9.12
CA ASN A 35 -2.66 14.02 -9.71
C ASN A 35 -1.95 12.87 -10.42
N ALA A 36 -0.85 13.14 -11.14
CA ALA A 36 -0.07 12.10 -11.80
C ALA A 36 0.61 11.16 -10.80
N VAL A 37 1.16 11.71 -9.70
CA VAL A 37 1.75 10.91 -8.62
C VAL A 37 0.70 10.06 -7.92
N ASP A 38 -0.49 10.61 -7.66
CA ASP A 38 -1.60 9.87 -7.05
C ASP A 38 -2.04 8.70 -7.94
N ALA A 39 -2.22 8.93 -9.24
CA ALA A 39 -2.57 7.88 -10.19
C ALA A 39 -1.50 6.77 -10.23
N PHE A 40 -0.22 7.15 -10.24
CA PHE A 40 0.87 6.19 -10.28
C PHE A 40 1.01 5.39 -8.99
N ILE A 41 0.75 5.99 -7.82
CA ILE A 41 0.67 5.27 -6.54
C ILE A 41 -0.42 4.22 -6.59
N GLN A 42 -1.61 4.58 -7.09
CA GLN A 42 -2.75 3.65 -7.19
C GLN A 42 -2.44 2.50 -8.14
N GLU A 43 -1.89 2.81 -9.32
CA GLU A 43 -1.48 1.81 -10.31
C GLU A 43 -0.40 0.87 -9.74
N PHE A 44 0.59 1.40 -9.02
CA PHE A 44 1.63 0.60 -8.39
C PHE A 44 1.05 -0.34 -7.32
N ILE A 45 0.18 0.16 -6.43
CA ILE A 45 -0.46 -0.68 -5.41
C ILE A 45 -1.28 -1.79 -6.06
N HIS A 46 -2.07 -1.47 -7.08
CA HIS A 46 -2.91 -2.44 -7.77
C HIS A 46 -2.09 -3.48 -8.53
N THR A 47 -1.09 -3.06 -9.30
CA THR A 47 -0.25 -3.93 -10.12
C THR A 47 0.50 -4.97 -9.31
N PHE A 48 0.92 -4.60 -8.10
CA PHE A 48 1.68 -5.46 -7.20
C PHE A 48 0.84 -6.05 -6.08
N GLU A 49 -0.49 -5.87 -6.12
CA GLU A 49 -1.43 -6.33 -5.10
C GLU A 49 -0.94 -6.03 -3.67
N LEU A 50 -0.41 -4.81 -3.45
CA LEU A 50 0.21 -4.42 -2.16
C LEU A 50 -0.81 -4.23 -1.02
N HIS A 51 -2.02 -4.75 -1.19
CA HIS A 51 -2.99 -4.91 -0.14
C HIS A 51 -2.40 -5.88 0.90
N GLU A 52 -2.62 -5.61 2.19
CA GLU A 52 -2.30 -6.59 3.23
C GLU A 52 -2.93 -7.92 2.81
N ALA A 53 -2.10 -8.96 2.67
CA ALA A 53 -2.60 -10.29 2.33
C ALA A 53 -3.74 -10.58 3.31
N PRO A 54 -4.92 -11.02 2.84
CA PRO A 54 -5.97 -11.43 3.76
C PRO A 54 -5.34 -12.46 4.67
N ASP A 55 -5.35 -12.22 5.98
CA ASP A 55 -4.77 -13.09 6.99
C ASP A 55 -5.11 -14.52 6.62
N VAL A 56 -4.13 -15.24 6.07
CA VAL A 56 -4.28 -16.67 5.82
C VAL A 56 -4.24 -17.23 7.23
N GLN A 57 -5.41 -17.31 7.86
CA GLN A 57 -5.63 -18.12 9.04
C GLN A 57 -5.17 -19.51 8.61
N MET A 58 -3.94 -19.85 8.97
CA MET A 58 -3.48 -21.22 8.96
C MET A 58 -4.42 -21.94 9.90
N ASP A 59 -5.46 -22.54 9.32
CA ASP A 59 -6.31 -23.49 10.00
C ASP A 59 -5.38 -24.62 10.42
N GLN A 60 -4.92 -24.54 11.67
CA GLN A 60 -4.26 -25.62 12.35
C GLN A 60 -5.32 -26.70 12.53
N THR A 61 -5.57 -27.46 11.46
CA THR A 61 -6.22 -28.75 11.56
C THR A 61 -5.27 -29.59 12.39
N LEU A 62 -5.51 -29.57 13.70
CA LEU A 62 -4.87 -30.40 14.70
C LEU A 62 -4.90 -31.84 14.17
N GLU A 63 -3.72 -32.40 13.94
CA GLU A 63 -3.55 -33.84 13.80
C GLU A 63 -4.16 -34.49 15.04
N ARG A 64 -5.36 -35.05 14.88
CA ARG A 64 -6.00 -35.86 15.92
C ARG A 64 -5.21 -37.15 15.99
N ASN A 65 -4.34 -37.23 17.00
CA ASN A 65 -3.56 -38.40 17.37
C ASN A 65 -4.36 -39.70 17.20
N GLU A 66 -3.81 -40.61 16.39
CA GLU A 66 -4.21 -42.00 16.33
C GLU A 66 -3.75 -42.70 17.61
N ASP A 67 -4.54 -42.60 18.68
CA ASP A 67 -4.33 -43.38 19.92
C ASP A 67 -5.67 -43.92 20.45
N GLU A 68 -6.45 -44.61 19.61
CA GLU A 68 -7.51 -45.52 20.07
C GLU A 68 -7.64 -46.71 19.11
N ASP A 69 -6.59 -47.52 18.97
CA ASP A 69 -6.78 -48.94 18.62
C ASP A 69 -5.64 -49.81 19.17
N SER A 70 -5.75 -50.17 20.46
CA SER A 70 -5.21 -51.44 20.94
C SER A 70 -5.90 -51.81 22.26
N HIS A 71 -7.16 -52.23 22.14
CA HIS A 71 -7.72 -53.23 23.04
C HIS A 71 -7.37 -54.61 22.47
N ALA A 72 -6.46 -55.33 23.13
CA ALA A 72 -6.36 -56.79 23.08
C ALA A 72 -5.73 -57.31 24.37
#